data_AF-A0A2X3EP96-F1
#
_entry.id   AF-A0A2X3EP96-F1
#
_cell.length_a   1.000
_cell.length_b   1.000
_cell.length_c   1.000
_cell.angle_alpha   90.00
_cell.angle_beta   90.00
_cell.angle_gamma   90.00
#
_symmetry.space_group_name_H-M   'P 1'
#
loop_
_entity.id
_entity.type
_entity.pdbx_description
1 polymer ?
#
loop_
_entity_poly.entity_id
_entity_poly.type
_entity_poly.pdbx_seq_one_letter_code
_entity_poly.pdbx_strand_id
1 'polypeptide(L)' 'MTTESLADFLDPQDQRKTVEGYPAPLRAVIIATKPETQQSLAKKAR' A
#
# COMPACT_ATOMS: atom_id res chain seq x y z
N MET A 1 18.84 -16.83 3.19
CA MET A 1 18.64 -15.37 3.22
C MET A 1 19.89 -14.77 3.83
N THR A 2 20.58 -13.89 3.10
CA THR A 2 21.92 -13.38 3.45
C THR A 2 21.92 -11.93 3.91
N THR A 3 20.79 -11.22 3.78
CA THR A 3 20.62 -9.81 4.14
C THR A 3 19.43 -9.66 5.09
N GLU A 4 19.34 -8.49 5.72
CA GLU A 4 18.23 -8.09 6.59
C GLU A 4 16.88 -8.15 5.85
N SER A 5 15.82 -8.36 6.63
CA SER A 5 14.44 -8.49 6.18
C SER A 5 13.48 -7.85 7.17
N LEU A 6 12.17 -8.03 6.97
CA LEU A 6 11.13 -7.37 7.76
C LEU A 6 11.33 -7.53 9.28
N ALA A 7 11.70 -8.73 9.74
CA ALA A 7 11.89 -8.99 11.17
C ALA A 7 12.99 -8.13 11.80
N ASP A 8 14.04 -7.81 11.06
CA ASP A 8 15.17 -7.00 11.53
C ASP A 8 14.80 -5.50 11.67
N PHE A 9 13.72 -5.07 11.00
CA PHE A 9 13.26 -3.67 11.00
C PHE A 9 12.14 -3.39 12.02
N LEU A 10 11.68 -4.41 12.76
CA LEU A 10 10.65 -4.26 13.79
C LEU A 10 11.27 -4.10 15.18
N ASP A 11 10.54 -3.43 16.08
CA ASP A 11 10.91 -3.36 17.49
C ASP A 11 10.92 -4.79 18.08
N PRO A 12 12.05 -5.24 18.66
CA PRO A 12 12.20 -6.59 19.18
C PRO A 12 11.29 -6.90 20.39
N GLN A 13 10.73 -5.88 21.04
CA GLN A 13 9.80 -6.00 22.16
C GLN A 13 8.33 -5.75 21.75
N ASP A 14 8.10 -5.05 20.63
CA ASP A 14 6.75 -4.80 20.09
C ASP A 14 6.73 -4.79 18.54
N GLN A 15 6.39 -5.91 17.92
CA GLN A 15 6.32 -6.04 16.45
C GLN A 15 5.29 -5.13 15.76
N ARG A 16 4.46 -4.40 16.52
CA ARG A 16 3.55 -3.39 15.97
C ARG A 16 4.25 -2.05 15.74
N LYS A 17 5.53 -1.94 16.09
CA LYS A 17 6.38 -0.78 15.84
C LYS A 17 7.61 -1.14 15.01
N THR A 18 8.11 -0.17 14.26
CA THR A 18 9.45 -0.24 13.66
C THR A 18 10.52 0.02 14.72
N VAL A 19 11.78 -0.28 14.41
CA VAL A 19 12.91 0.00 15.32
C VAL A 19 13.08 1.49 15.66
N GLU A 20 12.58 2.38 14.80
CA GLU A 20 12.54 3.84 15.03
C GLU A 20 11.32 4.30 15.85
N GLY A 21 10.39 3.38 16.17
CA GLY A 21 9.21 3.64 17.00
C GLY A 21 7.93 4.03 16.26
N TYR A 22 7.92 4.04 14.92
CA TYR A 22 6.71 4.27 14.12
C TYR A 22 5.81 3.03 14.09
N PRO A 23 4.52 3.13 13.72
CA PRO A 23 3.69 1.95 13.47
C PRO A 23 4.33 1.03 12.41
N ALA A 24 4.25 -0.27 12.63
CA ALA A 24 4.80 -1.27 11.72
C ALA A 24 4.20 -1.14 10.31
N PRO A 25 4.92 -1.57 9.24
CA PRO A 25 4.46 -1.41 7.87
C PRO A 25 3.12 -2.11 7.61
N LEU A 26 2.11 -1.34 7.22
CA LEU A 26 0.80 -1.84 6.80
C LEU A 26 0.54 -1.46 5.34
N ARG A 27 0.03 -2.42 4.55
CA ARG A 27 -0.28 -2.23 3.14
C ARG A 27 -1.77 -2.41 2.92
N ALA A 28 -2.38 -1.47 2.19
CA ALA A 28 -3.75 -1.56 1.72
C ALA A 28 -3.79 -1.66 0.20
N VAL A 29 -4.77 -2.40 -0.32
CA VAL A 29 -5.08 -2.46 -1.76
C VAL A 29 -6.44 -1.82 -1.95
N ILE A 30 -6.50 -0.79 -2.79
CA ILE A 30 -7.75 -0.07 -3.09
C ILE A 30 -8.06 -0.26 -4.57
N ILE A 31 -9.28 -0.74 -4.85
CA ILE A 31 -9.79 -0.91 -6.21
C ILE A 31 -10.90 0.10 -6.41
N ALA A 32 -10.88 0.82 -7.53
CA ALA A 32 -11.92 1.74 -7.91
C ALA A 32 -12.30 1.57 -9.38
N THR A 33 -13.58 1.72 -9.67
CA THR A 33 -14.09 1.77 -11.04
C THR A 33 -14.05 3.19 -11.56
N LYS A 34 -13.49 3.40 -12.75
CA LYS A 34 -13.55 4.70 -13.42
C LYS A 34 -15.02 5.07 -13.70
N PRO A 35 -15.52 6.24 -13.29
CA PRO A 35 -16.86 6.67 -13.64
C PRO A 35 -16.95 7.03 -15.14
N GLU A 36 -18.12 6.83 -15.73
CA GLU A 36 -18.38 7.33 -17.09
C GLU A 36 -18.44 8.86 -17.06
N THR A 37 -17.72 9.49 -17.98
CA THR A 37 -17.69 10.93 -18.17
C THR A 37 -18.29 11.27 -19.53
N GLN A 38 -18.78 12.50 -19.71
CA GLN A 38 -19.28 12.96 -21.02
C GLN A 38 -18.22 12.79 -22.13
N GLN A 39 -16.93 12.91 -21.78
CA GLN A 39 -15.81 12.66 -22.68
C GLN A 39 -15.60 11.17 -22.98
N SER A 40 -15.79 10.25 -22.02
CA SER A 40 -15.69 8.81 -22.30
C SER A 40 -16.85 8.32 -23.15
N LEU A 41 -18.05 8.87 -22.93
CA LEU A 41 -19.24 8.61 -23.74
C LEU A 41 -19.04 9.11 -25.18
N ALA A 42 -18.55 10.35 -25.35
CA ALA A 42 -18.26 10.92 -26.67
C ALA A 42 -17.17 10.14 -27.43
N LYS A 43 -16.16 9.61 -26.72
CA LYS A 43 -15.10 8.79 -27.32
C LYS A 43 -15.59 7.39 -27.74
N LYS A 44 -16.60 6.84 -27.05
CA LYS A 44 -17.20 5.53 -27.35
C LYS A 44 -18.20 5.58 -28.52
N ALA A 45 -18.77 6.75 -28.80
CA ALA A 45 -19.73 6.97 -29.87
C ALA A 45 -19.09 7.19 -31.26
N ARG A 46 -17.76 7.19 -31.35
CA ARG A 46 -16.97 7.29 -32.58
C ARG A 46 -16.41 5.93 -32.94
#